data_AF-A0A9W6WKR4-F1
#
_entry.id   AF-A0A9W6WKR4-F1
#
_cell.length_a   1.000
_cell.length_b   1.000
_cell.length_c   1.000
_cell.angle_alpha   90.00
_cell.angle_beta   90.00
_cell.angle_gamma   90.00
#
_symmetry.space_group_name_H-M   'P 1'
#
loop_
_entity.id
_entity.type
_entity.pdbx_description
1 polymer ?
#
loop_
_entity_poly.entity_id
_entity_poly.type
_entity_poly.pdbx_seq_one_letter_code
_entity_poly.pdbx_strand_id
1 'polypeptide(L)'
;MLWFFGDSLFDRFLKYTGGMCSNGDKSLNYRQCRNLNKLQLQDAGDDNPEPIKWVGGVKLSGHSLILSCFTMSLIYEFKNCYRVYIVNKLNDNVSHINFGSSASVNTSTSSMRLSSWIFHSLLALFTFYCCCWTILFCITAVFYHTVIEKIVGLSCGLFIPYLIYFKFRSFFNILL
;
A
#
# COMPACT_ATOMS: atom_id res chain seq x y z
N MET A 1 10.98 18.99 7.25
CA MET A 1 10.37 18.57 8.52
C MET A 1 11.31 17.62 9.24
N LEU A 2 11.81 17.99 10.42
CA LEU A 2 12.40 17.02 11.35
C LEU A 2 11.24 16.39 12.12
N TRP A 3 11.10 15.07 12.05
CA TRP A 3 10.27 14.33 12.98
C TRP A 3 11.00 14.24 14.33
N PHE A 4 10.29 14.41 15.44
CA PHE A 4 10.86 14.33 16.81
C PHE A 4 11.42 12.95 17.19
N PHE A 5 11.22 11.94 16.34
CA PHE A 5 11.68 10.56 16.57
C PHE A 5 13.10 10.27 16.08
N GLY A 6 13.88 11.30 15.76
CA GLY A 6 15.21 11.15 15.16
C GLY A 6 15.14 10.73 13.70
N ASP A 7 16.09 9.91 13.25
CA ASP A 7 16.15 9.46 11.86
C ASP A 7 14.89 8.71 11.44
N SER A 8 14.50 8.91 10.18
CA SER A 8 13.34 8.23 9.63
C SER A 8 13.52 6.70 9.74
N LEU A 9 12.42 5.97 9.93
CA LEU A 9 12.43 4.50 9.92
C LEU A 9 13.10 3.94 8.66
N PHE A 10 12.94 4.61 7.53
CA PHE A 10 13.58 4.26 6.27
C PHE A 10 15.10 4.42 6.31
N ASP A 11 15.62 5.50 6.90
CA ASP A 11 17.08 5.69 7.05
C ASP A 11 17.70 4.61 7.94
N ARG A 12 16.99 4.22 9.00
CA ARG A 12 17.42 3.12 9.89
C ARG A 12 17.42 1.79 9.15
N PHE A 13 16.38 1.50 8.38
CA PHE A 13 16.29 0.27 7.60
C PHE A 13 17.36 0.21 6.48
N LEU A 14 17.64 1.35 5.85
CA LEU A 14 18.72 1.49 4.87
C LEU A 14 20.08 1.15 5.48
N LYS A 15 20.38 1.67 6.67
CA LYS A 15 21.59 1.30 7.41
C LYS A 15 21.60 -0.18 7.79
N TYR A 16 20.47 -0.68 8.31
CA TYR A 16 20.33 -2.07 8.73
C TYR A 16 20.55 -3.06 7.59
N THR A 17 20.11 -2.73 6.37
CA THR A 17 20.31 -3.53 5.15
C THR A 17 21.70 -3.37 4.53
N GLY A 18 22.65 -2.76 5.25
CA GLY A 18 24.04 -2.64 4.83
C GLY A 18 24.36 -1.37 4.03
N GLY A 19 23.49 -0.36 4.05
CA GLY A 19 23.76 0.94 3.44
C GLY A 19 24.78 1.74 4.25
N MET A 20 25.76 2.32 3.56
CA MET A 20 26.79 3.17 4.16
C MET A 20 27.22 4.29 3.22
N CYS A 21 27.85 5.33 3.76
CA CYS A 21 28.42 6.42 2.95
C CYS A 21 29.78 5.99 2.37
N SER A 22 30.10 6.38 1.12
CA SER A 22 31.37 6.00 0.47
C SER A 22 32.62 6.53 1.18
N ASN A 23 32.47 7.55 2.03
CA ASN A 23 33.55 8.09 2.87
C ASN A 23 33.99 7.14 4.02
N GLY A 24 33.41 5.94 4.13
CA GLY A 24 33.75 4.95 5.16
C GLY A 24 33.15 5.22 6.54
N ASP A 25 32.58 6.41 6.78
CA ASP A 25 31.94 6.75 8.04
C ASP A 25 30.55 6.10 8.16
N LYS A 26 30.44 5.16 9.11
CA LYS A 26 29.21 4.40 9.41
C LYS A 26 28.23 5.18 10.29
N SER A 27 28.68 6.24 10.95
CA SER A 27 27.83 7.06 11.83
C SER A 27 26.86 7.92 11.03
N LEU A 28 27.26 8.32 9.81
CA LEU A 28 26.49 9.21 8.96
C LEU A 28 25.17 8.60 8.48
N ASN A 29 24.11 9.39 8.56
CA ASN A 29 22.81 9.07 7.98
C ASN A 29 22.79 9.33 6.47
N TYR A 30 21.88 8.67 5.75
CA TYR A 30 21.71 8.86 4.31
C TYR A 30 21.56 10.34 3.94
N ARG A 31 20.75 11.07 4.72
CA ARG A 31 20.53 12.52 4.52
C ARG A 31 21.80 13.33 4.75
N GLN A 32 22.60 12.99 5.77
CA GLN A 32 23.86 13.67 6.07
C GLN A 32 24.89 13.38 4.97
N CYS A 33 25.03 12.13 4.54
CA CYS A 33 25.89 11.73 3.41
C CYS A 33 25.52 12.49 2.13
N ARG A 34 24.22 12.65 1.84
CA ARG A 34 23.74 13.42 0.69
C ARG A 34 24.04 14.93 0.81
N ASN A 35 23.96 15.49 2.02
CA ASN A 35 24.28 16.89 2.25
C ASN A 35 25.78 17.15 2.15
N LEU A 36 26.62 16.24 2.63
CA LEU A 36 28.08 16.31 2.49
C LEU A 36 28.49 16.30 1.02
N ASN A 37 27.87 15.45 0.19
CA ASN A 37 28.10 15.46 -1.25
C ASN A 37 27.80 16.84 -1.87
N LYS A 38 26.68 17.47 -1.49
CA LYS A 38 26.35 18.81 -1.99
C LYS A 38 27.36 19.88 -1.59
N LEU A 39 27.86 19.82 -0.35
CA LEU A 39 28.88 20.74 0.15
C LEU A 39 30.21 20.53 -0.57
N GLN A 40 30.63 19.27 -0.73
CA GLN A 40 31.86 18.92 -1.44
C GLN A 40 31.82 19.35 -2.92
N LEU A 41 30.67 19.23 -3.58
CA LEU A 41 30.48 19.72 -4.95
C LEU A 41 30.47 21.25 -5.05
N GLN A 42 30.20 21.95 -3.96
CA GLN A 42 30.20 23.42 -3.92
C GLN A 42 31.61 23.99 -3.66
N ASP A 43 32.43 23.26 -2.91
CA ASP A 43 33.81 23.64 -2.55
C ASP A 43 34.88 22.97 -3.44
N ALA A 44 34.48 22.08 -4.36
CA ALA A 44 35.37 21.46 -5.33
C ALA A 44 35.88 22.52 -6.32
N GLY A 45 37.07 23.06 -6.04
CA GLY A 45 37.93 23.68 -7.05
C GLY A 45 38.36 22.64 -8.11
N ASP A 46 39.23 23.06 -9.03
CA ASP A 46 39.65 22.32 -10.26
C ASP A 46 40.19 20.88 -10.02
N ASP A 47 40.48 20.51 -8.78
CA ASP A 47 40.87 19.17 -8.37
C ASP A 47 39.64 18.25 -8.21
N ASN A 48 39.23 17.57 -9.29
CA ASN A 48 38.09 16.63 -9.36
C ASN A 48 38.09 15.58 -8.22
N PRO A 49 37.37 15.78 -7.10
CA PRO A 49 37.31 14.81 -6.03
C PRO A 49 36.21 13.78 -6.32
N GLU A 50 36.42 12.52 -5.93
CA GLU A 50 35.38 11.50 -6.10
C GLU A 50 34.11 11.89 -5.30
N PRO A 51 32.92 11.84 -5.92
CA PRO A 51 31.69 12.30 -5.27
C PRO A 51 31.30 11.34 -4.13
N ILE A 52 31.11 11.89 -2.93
CA ILE A 52 30.58 11.14 -1.79
C ILE A 52 29.18 10.61 -2.14
N LYS A 53 29.04 9.29 -2.22
CA LYS A 53 27.77 8.65 -2.57
C LYS A 53 27.39 7.61 -1.53
N TRP A 54 26.09 7.47 -1.31
CA TRP A 54 25.59 6.36 -0.50
C TRP A 54 25.69 5.06 -1.30
N VAL A 55 26.37 4.07 -0.74
CA VAL A 55 26.62 2.75 -1.34
C VAL A 55 25.95 1.66 -0.50
N GLY A 56 25.35 0.68 -1.18
CA GLY A 56 24.63 -0.41 -0.53
C GLY A 56 23.29 -0.01 0.09
N GLY A 57 22.70 -0.96 0.81
CA GLY A 57 21.38 -0.83 1.42
C GLY A 57 20.22 -0.96 0.43
N VAL A 58 19.07 -1.41 0.92
CA VAL A 58 17.84 -1.58 0.12
C VAL A 58 17.03 -0.30 0.17
N LYS A 59 16.84 0.36 -0.98
CA LYS A 59 16.04 1.59 -1.07
C LYS A 59 14.57 1.24 -1.16
N LEU A 60 13.91 1.24 0.00
CA LEU A 60 12.45 1.15 0.06
C LEU A 60 11.81 2.42 -0.47
N SER A 61 10.99 2.28 -1.52
CA SER A 61 10.17 3.37 -2.03
C SER A 61 8.97 3.58 -1.11
N GLY A 62 8.94 4.72 -0.40
CA GLY A 62 7.79 5.10 0.44
C GLY A 62 6.49 5.22 -0.35
N HIS A 63 6.55 5.64 -1.62
CA HIS A 63 5.38 5.67 -2.51
C HIS A 63 4.85 4.25 -2.74
N SER A 64 5.73 3.29 -3.04
CA SER A 64 5.32 1.90 -3.24
C SER A 64 4.69 1.30 -1.99
N LEU A 65 5.19 1.66 -0.80
CA LEU A 65 4.60 1.23 0.48
C LEU A 65 3.20 1.80 0.70
N ILE A 66 3.05 3.12 0.64
CA ILE A 66 1.76 3.80 0.89
C ILE A 66 0.70 3.30 -0.10
N LEU A 67 1.05 3.22 -1.39
CA LEU A 67 0.12 2.73 -2.41
C LEU A 67 -0.24 1.25 -2.22
N SER A 68 0.72 0.39 -1.84
CA SER A 68 0.40 -1.03 -1.55
C SER A 68 -0.57 -1.17 -0.39
N CYS A 69 -0.40 -0.37 0.67
CA CYS A 69 -1.34 -0.32 1.79
C CYS A 69 -2.75 0.07 1.33
N PHE A 70 -2.89 1.16 0.55
CA PHE A 70 -4.20 1.60 0.05
C PHE A 70 -4.85 0.57 -0.88
N THR A 71 -4.10 -0.01 -1.83
CA THR A 71 -4.62 -1.03 -2.75
C THR A 71 -5.16 -2.23 -1.97
N MET A 72 -4.43 -2.70 -0.96
CA MET A 72 -4.90 -3.83 -0.15
C MET A 72 -6.11 -3.48 0.71
N SER A 73 -6.15 -2.32 1.35
CA SER A 73 -7.35 -1.86 2.06
C SER A 73 -8.56 -1.81 1.12
N LEU A 74 -8.40 -1.29 -0.10
CA LEU A 74 -9.46 -1.28 -1.11
C LEU A 74 -9.90 -2.68 -1.52
N ILE A 75 -8.97 -3.63 -1.72
CA ILE A 75 -9.30 -5.04 -2.05
C ILE A 75 -10.21 -5.65 -0.98
N TYR A 76 -9.90 -5.43 0.29
CA TYR A 76 -10.67 -5.99 1.38
C TYR A 76 -12.03 -5.31 1.57
N GLU A 77 -12.13 -4.00 1.41
CA GLU A 77 -13.42 -3.31 1.39
C GLU A 77 -14.28 -3.80 0.23
N PHE A 78 -13.69 -3.95 -0.96
CA PHE A 78 -14.39 -4.47 -2.12
C PHE A 78 -14.92 -5.90 -1.88
N LYS A 79 -14.15 -6.75 -1.19
CA LYS A 79 -14.59 -8.09 -0.79
C LYS A 79 -15.82 -8.05 0.13
N ASN A 80 -15.89 -7.10 1.06
CA ASN A 80 -17.06 -6.92 1.92
C ASN A 80 -18.27 -6.44 1.11
N CYS A 81 -18.09 -5.46 0.22
CA CYS A 81 -19.15 -5.00 -0.69
C CYS A 81 -19.68 -6.14 -1.59
N TYR A 82 -18.78 -6.96 -2.14
CA TYR A 82 -19.16 -8.12 -2.96
C TYR A 82 -20.00 -9.14 -2.18
N ARG A 83 -19.64 -9.41 -0.92
CA ARG A 83 -20.42 -10.31 -0.06
C ARG A 83 -21.84 -9.78 0.17
N VAL A 84 -21.99 -8.49 0.47
CA VAL A 84 -23.30 -7.86 0.66
C VAL A 84 -24.12 -7.90 -0.64
N TYR A 85 -23.50 -7.62 -1.78
CA TYR A 85 -24.15 -7.70 -3.09
C TYR A 85 -24.70 -9.10 -3.38
N ILE A 86 -23.91 -10.16 -3.14
CA ILE A 86 -24.35 -11.54 -3.36
C ILE A 86 -25.52 -11.92 -2.45
N VAL A 87 -25.48 -11.55 -1.16
CA VAL A 87 -26.57 -11.82 -0.22
C VAL A 87 -27.86 -11.11 -0.65
N ASN A 88 -27.78 -9.83 -1.03
CA ASN A 88 -28.93 -9.08 -1.54
C ASN A 88 -29.51 -9.72 -2.81
N LYS A 89 -28.66 -10.12 -3.75
CA LYS A 89 -29.09 -10.77 -4.99
C LYS A 89 -29.79 -12.11 -4.75
N LEU A 90 -29.31 -12.91 -3.79
CA LEU A 90 -29.96 -14.17 -3.42
C LEU A 90 -31.31 -13.94 -2.75
N ASN A 91 -31.42 -12.96 -1.85
CA ASN A 91 -32.68 -12.61 -1.19
C ASN A 91 -33.75 -12.12 -2.19
N ASP A 92 -33.36 -11.27 -3.15
CA ASP A 92 -34.27 -10.81 -4.20
C ASP A 92 -34.82 -12.01 -5.01
N ASN A 93 -33.97 -12.96 -5.41
CA ASN A 93 -34.41 -14.17 -6.12
C ASN A 93 -35.39 -15.05 -5.30
N VAL A 94 -35.17 -15.21 -3.99
CA VAL A 94 -36.07 -16.00 -3.12
C VAL A 94 -37.43 -15.32 -2.94
N SER A 95 -37.46 -13.99 -2.81
CA SER A 95 -38.72 -13.23 -2.70
C SER A 95 -39.62 -13.35 -3.94
N HIS A 96 -39.03 -13.50 -5.13
CA HIS A 96 -39.80 -13.75 -6.35
C HIS A 96 -40.40 -15.17 -6.43
N ILE A 97 -39.78 -16.17 -5.77
CA ILE A 97 -40.28 -17.55 -5.76
C ILE A 97 -41.42 -17.73 -4.74
N ASN A 98 -41.40 -16.99 -3.63
CA ASN A 98 -42.37 -17.14 -2.54
C ASN A 98 -43.62 -16.25 -2.65
N PHE A 99 -43.85 -15.58 -3.78
CA PHE A 99 -45.03 -14.72 -4.01
C PHE A 99 -46.37 -15.50 -4.09
N GLY A 100 -46.35 -16.82 -3.86
CA GLY A 100 -47.54 -17.67 -3.74
C GLY A 100 -47.97 -18.02 -2.30
N SER A 101 -47.29 -17.54 -1.25
CA SER A 101 -47.70 -17.84 0.14
C SER A 101 -47.62 -16.61 1.04
N SER A 102 -48.80 -16.08 1.34
CA SER A 102 -49.04 -14.97 2.24
C SER A 102 -48.58 -15.29 3.67
N ALA A 103 -47.48 -14.69 4.12
CA ALA A 103 -47.24 -14.41 5.54
C ALA A 103 -46.26 -13.24 5.65
N SER A 104 -46.81 -12.06 5.90
CA SER A 104 -46.09 -10.82 6.16
C SER A 104 -45.36 -10.89 7.49
N VAL A 105 -44.04 -11.14 7.46
CA VAL A 105 -43.15 -10.88 8.60
C VAL A 105 -42.39 -9.58 8.31
N ASN A 106 -42.89 -8.49 8.89
CA ASN A 106 -42.24 -7.18 8.86
C ASN A 106 -41.04 -7.18 9.82
N THR A 107 -39.91 -7.71 9.38
CA THR A 107 -38.62 -7.37 10.01
C THR A 107 -37.99 -6.24 9.21
N SER A 108 -38.23 -5.02 9.70
CA SER A 108 -37.63 -3.77 9.23
C SER A 108 -36.13 -3.71 9.58
N THR A 109 -35.34 -4.66 9.09
CA THR A 109 -33.90 -4.45 8.97
C THR A 109 -33.69 -3.62 7.71
N SER A 110 -33.26 -2.37 7.89
CA SER A 110 -32.84 -1.43 6.86
C SER A 110 -31.60 -1.95 6.12
N SER A 111 -31.74 -3.06 5.39
CA SER A 111 -30.70 -3.57 4.52
C SER A 111 -30.54 -2.56 3.38
N MET A 112 -29.43 -1.80 3.37
CA MET A 112 -29.05 -0.97 2.24
C MET A 112 -29.08 -1.81 0.96
N ARG A 113 -30.10 -1.60 0.13
CA ARG A 113 -30.19 -2.18 -1.21
C ARG A 113 -29.17 -1.47 -2.09
N LEU A 114 -28.01 -2.07 -2.25
CA LEU A 114 -27.02 -1.59 -3.20
C LEU A 114 -27.54 -1.89 -4.62
N SER A 115 -27.95 -0.85 -5.34
CA SER A 115 -28.39 -0.98 -6.73
C SER A 115 -27.32 -1.66 -7.58
N SER A 116 -27.72 -2.62 -8.44
CA SER A 116 -26.78 -3.38 -9.28
C SER A 116 -25.91 -2.46 -10.15
N TRP A 117 -26.45 -1.33 -10.61
CA TRP A 117 -25.72 -0.33 -11.38
C TRP A 117 -24.59 0.32 -10.58
N ILE A 118 -24.86 0.66 -9.32
CA ILE A 118 -23.86 1.25 -8.41
C ILE A 118 -22.73 0.25 -8.17
N PHE A 119 -23.07 -1.02 -7.95
CA PHE A 119 -22.08 -2.08 -7.75
C PHE A 119 -21.16 -2.26 -8.99
N HIS A 120 -21.75 -2.32 -10.19
CA HIS A 120 -20.96 -2.44 -11.43
C HIS A 120 -20.07 -1.22 -11.68
N SER A 121 -20.57 0.00 -11.42
CA SER A 121 -19.76 1.22 -11.52
C SER A 121 -18.59 1.23 -10.53
N LEU A 122 -18.82 0.81 -9.28
CA LEU A 122 -17.75 0.69 -8.28
C LEU A 122 -16.71 -0.37 -8.68
N LEU A 123 -17.15 -1.52 -9.19
CA LEU A 123 -16.26 -2.57 -9.67
C LEU A 123 -15.41 -2.09 -10.86
N ALA A 124 -16.01 -1.37 -11.82
CA ALA A 124 -15.30 -0.82 -12.96
C ALA A 124 -14.24 0.20 -12.52
N LEU A 125 -14.58 1.11 -11.61
CA LEU A 125 -13.67 2.10 -11.06
C LEU A 125 -12.51 1.45 -10.29
N PHE A 126 -12.81 0.44 -9.47
CA PHE A 126 -11.80 -0.34 -8.75
C PHE A 126 -10.84 -1.05 -9.72
N THR A 127 -11.39 -1.69 -10.76
CA THR A 127 -10.60 -2.40 -11.78
C THR A 127 -9.69 -1.43 -12.53
N PHE A 128 -10.23 -0.28 -12.94
CA PHE A 128 -9.45 0.77 -13.61
C PHE A 128 -8.29 1.25 -12.72
N TYR A 129 -8.56 1.52 -11.44
CA TYR A 129 -7.53 1.91 -10.47
C TYR A 129 -6.44 0.84 -10.33
N CYS A 130 -6.80 -0.44 -10.19
CA CYS A 130 -5.85 -1.54 -10.12
C CYS A 130 -5.01 -1.71 -11.41
N CYS A 131 -5.62 -1.50 -12.58
CA CYS A 131 -4.91 -1.54 -13.86
C CYS A 131 -3.89 -0.39 -13.96
N CYS A 132 -4.31 0.86 -13.70
CA CYS A 132 -3.40 2.00 -13.66
C CYS A 132 -2.26 1.78 -12.65
N TRP A 133 -2.57 1.21 -11.49
CA TRP A 133 -1.57 0.86 -10.49
C TRP A 133 -0.56 -0.17 -10.99
N THR A 134 -1.04 -1.26 -11.61
CA THR A 134 -0.17 -2.31 -12.14
C THR A 134 0.78 -1.75 -13.20
N ILE A 135 0.30 -0.83 -14.03
CA ILE A 135 1.11 -0.15 -15.03
C ILE A 135 2.18 0.74 -14.37
N LEU A 136 1.81 1.58 -13.39
CA LEU A 136 2.77 2.42 -12.66
C LEU A 136 3.81 1.58 -11.90
N PHE A 137 3.38 0.49 -11.27
CA PHE A 137 4.26 -0.46 -10.62
C PHE A 137 5.21 -1.13 -11.61
N CYS A 138 4.71 -1.59 -12.76
CA CYS A 138 5.55 -2.17 -13.81
C CYS A 138 6.60 -1.18 -14.31
N ILE A 139 6.21 0.07 -14.62
CA ILE A 139 7.15 1.11 -15.07
C ILE A 139 8.22 1.34 -14.00
N THR A 140 7.82 1.57 -12.74
CA THR A 140 8.78 1.80 -11.65
C THR A 140 9.69 0.59 -11.39
N ALA A 141 9.15 -0.63 -11.51
CA ALA A 141 9.90 -1.87 -11.35
C ALA A 141 10.86 -2.15 -12.51
N VAL A 142 10.54 -1.78 -13.75
CA VAL A 142 11.43 -1.95 -14.90
C VAL A 142 12.61 -0.98 -14.81
N PHE A 143 12.36 0.28 -14.44
CA PHE A 143 13.38 1.33 -14.56
C PHE A 143 14.26 1.52 -13.32
N TYR A 144 13.82 1.17 -12.12
CA TYR A 144 14.48 1.69 -10.91
C TYR A 144 14.91 0.67 -9.85
N HIS A 145 14.54 -0.62 -9.97
CA HIS A 145 14.72 -1.56 -8.86
C HIS A 145 15.28 -2.92 -9.25
N THR A 146 16.15 -3.45 -8.40
CA THR A 146 16.62 -4.83 -8.50
C THR A 146 15.50 -5.81 -8.09
N VAL A 147 15.58 -7.06 -8.53
CA VAL A 147 14.55 -8.08 -8.23
C VAL A 147 14.32 -8.25 -6.72
N ILE A 148 15.38 -8.14 -5.91
CA ILE A 148 15.29 -8.27 -4.45
C ILE A 148 14.49 -7.11 -3.86
N GLU A 149 14.73 -5.87 -4.31
CA GLU A 149 13.97 -4.70 -3.85
C GLU A 149 12.47 -4.85 -4.15
N LYS A 150 12.12 -5.49 -5.28
CA LYS A 150 10.72 -5.79 -5.63
C LYS A 150 10.08 -6.75 -4.64
N ILE A 151 10.77 -7.84 -4.29
CA ILE A 151 10.26 -8.86 -3.37
C ILE A 151 10.07 -8.27 -1.97
N VAL A 152 11.04 -7.51 -1.47
CA VAL A 152 10.97 -6.90 -0.14
C VAL A 152 9.85 -5.86 -0.09
N GLY A 153 9.75 -5.00 -1.11
CA GLY A 153 8.70 -3.98 -1.18
C GLY A 153 7.29 -4.59 -1.21
N LEU A 154 7.07 -5.61 -2.04
CA LEU A 154 5.81 -6.33 -2.11
C LEU A 154 5.50 -7.02 -0.78
N SER A 155 6.48 -7.70 -0.17
CA SER A 155 6.30 -8.42 1.09
C SER A 155 5.91 -7.48 2.23
N CYS A 156 6.61 -6.35 2.39
CA CYS A 156 6.27 -5.34 3.38
C CYS A 156 4.89 -4.71 3.12
N GLY A 157 4.56 -4.44 1.85
CA GLY A 157 3.26 -3.89 1.45
C GLY A 157 2.09 -4.84 1.72
N LEU A 158 2.29 -6.16 1.58
CA LEU A 158 1.28 -7.17 1.88
C LEU A 158 1.18 -7.50 3.37
N PHE A 159 2.29 -7.36 4.11
CA PHE A 159 2.36 -7.72 5.52
C PHE A 159 1.45 -6.88 6.41
N ILE A 160 1.41 -5.55 6.21
CA ILE A 160 0.58 -4.62 6.98
C ILE A 160 -0.93 -4.95 6.86
N PRO A 161 -1.51 -4.99 5.65
CA PRO A 161 -2.92 -5.33 5.49
C PRO A 161 -3.22 -6.77 5.91
N TYR A 162 -2.29 -7.72 5.72
CA TYR A 162 -2.43 -9.06 6.27
C TYR A 162 -2.61 -9.03 7.81
N LEU A 163 -1.77 -8.27 8.52
CA LEU A 163 -1.93 -8.11 9.97
C LEU A 163 -3.27 -7.46 10.34
N ILE A 164 -3.66 -6.39 9.66
CA ILE A 164 -4.92 -5.69 9.94
C ILE A 164 -6.12 -6.62 9.73
N TYR A 165 -6.21 -7.28 8.57
CA TYR A 165 -7.40 -8.03 8.20
C TYR A 165 -7.45 -9.46 8.75
N PHE A 166 -6.31 -10.06 9.12
CA PHE A 166 -6.29 -11.41 9.66
C PHE A 166 -6.18 -11.42 11.18
N LYS A 167 -5.31 -10.59 11.76
CA LYS A 167 -5.08 -10.54 13.21
C LYS A 167 -6.03 -9.58 13.93
N PHE A 168 -6.27 -8.40 13.35
CA PHE A 168 -7.20 -7.41 13.92
C PHE A 168 -8.63 -7.55 13.43
N ARG A 169 -8.94 -8.61 12.67
CA ARG A 169 -10.31 -8.91 12.21
C ARG A 169 -11.34 -8.87 13.34
N SER A 170 -10.96 -9.32 14.54
CA SER A 170 -11.84 -9.32 15.71
C SER A 170 -12.22 -7.92 16.20
N PHE A 171 -11.39 -6.91 15.93
CA PHE A 171 -11.65 -5.51 16.34
C PHE A 171 -12.47 -4.73 15.31
N PHE A 172 -12.37 -5.10 14.03
CA PHE A 172 -13.05 -4.40 12.93
C PHE A 172 -14.30 -5.13 12.41
N ASN A 173 -14.74 -6.22 13.05
CA ASN A 173 -16.07 -6.77 12.81
C ASN A 173 -17.13 -5.80 13.37
N ILE A 174 -17.48 -4.77 12.61
CA ILE A 174 -18.58 -3.83 12.89
C ILE A 174 -19.96 -4.51 12.72
N LEU A 175 -19.99 -5.76 12.23
CA LEU A 175 -21.20 -6.55 12.00
C LEU A 175 -21.47 -7.62 13.08
N LEU A 176 -20.95 -7.42 14.28
CA LEU A 176 -21.35 -8.16 15.47
C LEU A 176 -22.16 -7.25 16.40
#